data_AF-A0A182Y6P6-F1
#
_entry.id   AF-A0A182Y6P6-F1
#
_cell.length_a   1.000
_cell.length_b   1.000
_cell.length_c   1.000
_cell.angle_alpha   90.00
_cell.angle_beta   90.00
_cell.angle_gamma   90.00
#
_symmetry.space_group_name_H-M   'P 1'
#
loop_
_entity.id
_entity.type
_entity.pdbx_description
1 polymer ?
#
loop_
_entity_poly.entity_id
_entity_poly.type
_entity_poly.pdbx_seq_one_letter_code
_entity_poly.pdbx_strand_id
1 'polypeptide(L)'
;MKFIDPEPGSSAPEAFPEPVCGRISQMLDECFHNSTPSIAVELLYSVQIPETIEQINSRCLVFNRGMECVQRYLDVCVDSKERLIIDNEVYGAKRLYEFLCRDRGFQQEFLWHKGCFQLVHRDLDSCSKRFVSILKEEMTKTTKQSFNQQYMHFCCARYAYENCVYNSARYKCTPSSAVFLRRIAKLMSTEQHFLNCDKIENEVCSSGRPVLVLVGWWWWSSVALLMFSWPTLGTTVSV
;
A
#
# COMPACT_ATOMS: atom_id res chain seq x y z
N MET A 1 50.16 24.18 35.70
CA MET A 1 48.81 24.29 35.10
C MET A 1 48.90 25.10 33.81
N LYS A 2 48.79 24.44 32.66
CA LYS A 2 48.54 25.07 31.37
C LYS A 2 47.28 24.37 30.84
N PHE A 3 46.19 25.12 30.71
CA PHE A 3 44.98 24.62 30.07
C PHE A 3 45.32 24.35 28.61
N ILE A 4 45.05 23.12 28.16
CA ILE A 4 45.10 22.74 26.75
C ILE A 4 43.69 23.02 26.23
N ASP A 5 43.55 23.98 25.33
CA ASP A 5 42.32 24.23 24.60
C ASP A 5 41.99 23.00 23.72
N PRO A 6 40.72 22.55 23.66
CA PRO A 6 40.33 21.51 22.72
C PRO A 6 40.26 22.06 21.29
N GLU A 7 40.83 21.30 20.34
CA GLU A 7 40.78 21.60 18.91
C GLU A 7 39.34 21.72 18.37
N PRO A 8 39.06 22.64 17.43
CA PRO A 8 37.76 22.76 16.80
C PRO A 8 37.66 21.75 15.65
N GLY A 9 37.13 20.56 15.94
CA GLY A 9 37.02 19.50 14.93
C GLY A 9 35.88 18.50 15.12
N SER A 10 34.99 18.67 16.10
CA SER A 10 33.76 17.88 16.16
C SER A 10 32.66 18.63 15.40
N SER A 11 32.38 18.24 14.17
CA SER A 11 31.18 18.68 13.46
C SER A 11 29.97 18.36 14.33
N ALA A 12 29.35 19.39 14.90
CA ALA A 12 28.04 19.27 15.53
C ALA A 12 27.08 18.61 14.52
N PRO A 13 26.12 17.77 14.98
CA PRO A 13 25.08 17.27 14.09
C PRO A 13 24.43 18.48 13.41
N GLU A 14 24.48 18.48 12.08
CA GLU A 14 24.06 19.57 11.22
C GLU A 14 22.58 19.89 11.52
N ALA A 15 22.34 20.98 12.24
CA ALA A 15 21.00 21.32 12.71
C ALA A 15 20.11 21.67 11.51
N PHE A 16 18.93 21.04 11.43
CA PHE A 16 17.95 21.38 10.39
C PHE A 16 17.58 22.87 10.45
N PRO A 17 17.26 23.51 9.32
CA PRO A 17 16.74 24.87 9.30
C PRO A 17 15.39 24.97 10.03
N GLU A 18 15.04 26.18 10.47
CA GLU A 18 13.73 26.48 11.06
C GLU A 18 12.61 26.32 10.01
N PRO A 19 11.57 25.52 10.26
CA PRO A 19 10.49 25.31 9.29
C PRO A 19 9.68 26.58 9.00
N VAL A 20 9.40 26.85 7.71
CA VAL A 20 8.47 27.91 7.30
C VAL A 20 7.10 27.31 6.98
N CYS A 21 6.10 27.59 7.83
CA CYS A 21 4.77 27.02 7.68
C CYS A 21 4.07 27.45 6.39
N GLY A 22 3.35 26.51 5.75
CA GLY A 22 2.66 26.72 4.48
C GLY A 22 3.54 26.57 3.23
N ARG A 23 4.83 26.24 3.39
CA ARG A 23 5.79 26.07 2.28
C ARG A 23 6.43 24.69 2.25
N ILE A 24 5.60 23.64 2.16
CA ILE A 24 6.06 22.25 2.23
C ILE A 24 7.05 21.83 1.11
N SER A 25 6.96 22.45 -0.07
CA SER A 25 7.92 22.19 -1.16
C SER A 25 9.32 22.70 -0.81
N GLN A 26 9.44 23.87 -0.18
CA GLN A 26 10.71 24.45 0.25
C GLN A 26 11.33 23.64 1.40
N MET A 27 10.50 23.08 2.27
CA MET A 27 10.95 22.24 3.38
C MET A 27 11.83 21.09 2.89
N LEU A 28 11.44 20.35 1.85
CA LEU A 28 12.25 19.22 1.35
C LEU A 28 13.57 19.68 0.72
N ASP A 29 13.56 20.78 -0.02
CA ASP A 29 14.78 21.32 -0.65
C ASP A 29 15.79 21.78 0.42
N GLU A 30 15.32 22.53 1.42
CA GLU A 30 16.11 22.98 2.57
C GLU A 30 16.60 21.81 3.42
N CYS A 31 15.81 20.73 3.50
CA CYS A 31 16.14 19.54 4.25
C CYS A 31 17.47 18.90 3.85
N PHE A 32 17.71 18.86 2.54
CA PHE A 32 18.86 18.19 1.95
C PHE A 32 19.95 19.17 1.51
N HIS A 33 19.68 20.48 1.59
CA HIS A 33 20.67 21.52 1.34
C HIS A 33 21.88 21.35 2.27
N ASN A 34 23.08 21.32 1.69
CA ASN A 34 24.37 21.11 2.38
C ASN A 34 24.50 19.83 3.22
N SER A 35 23.55 18.89 3.14
CA SER A 35 23.57 17.67 3.94
C SER A 35 24.86 16.86 3.75
N THR A 36 25.42 16.35 4.85
CA THR A 36 26.55 15.41 4.82
C THR A 36 26.09 13.98 5.14
N PRO A 37 26.39 12.96 4.30
CA PRO A 37 27.03 13.05 2.99
C PRO A 37 26.14 13.79 1.98
N SER A 38 26.74 14.40 0.96
CA SER A 38 25.99 15.12 -0.08
C SER A 38 24.97 14.19 -0.73
N ILE A 39 23.70 14.36 -0.38
CA ILE A 39 22.62 13.58 -0.99
C ILE A 39 22.38 14.18 -2.38
N ALA A 40 22.67 13.38 -3.41
CA ALA A 40 22.34 13.77 -4.77
C ALA A 40 20.82 13.95 -4.87
N VAL A 41 20.37 15.11 -5.34
CA VAL A 41 18.95 15.41 -5.56
C VAL A 41 18.30 14.33 -6.45
N GLU A 42 19.04 13.74 -7.38
CA GLU A 42 18.63 12.59 -8.19
C GLU A 42 18.23 11.35 -7.36
N LEU A 43 18.83 11.15 -6.20
CA LEU A 43 18.49 10.06 -5.29
C LEU A 43 17.15 10.29 -4.57
N LEU A 44 16.71 11.55 -4.45
CA LEU A 44 15.38 11.89 -3.90
C LEU A 44 14.27 11.54 -4.89
N TYR A 45 14.52 11.69 -6.20
CA TYR A 45 13.51 11.52 -7.24
C TYR A 45 13.59 10.19 -8.00
N SER A 46 14.67 9.41 -7.85
CA SER A 46 14.79 8.10 -8.50
C SER A 46 14.03 7.01 -7.74
N VAL A 47 13.05 6.38 -8.39
CA VAL A 47 12.33 5.20 -7.88
C VAL A 47 13.01 3.93 -8.42
N GLN A 48 14.25 3.69 -8.00
CA GLN A 48 14.98 2.48 -8.38
C GLN A 48 15.02 1.49 -7.22
N ILE A 49 14.67 0.23 -7.51
CA ILE A 49 14.76 -0.88 -6.56
C ILE A 49 16.24 -1.09 -6.21
N PRO A 50 16.63 -1.03 -4.93
CA PRO A 50 18.02 -1.27 -4.52
C PRO A 50 18.49 -2.67 -4.91
N GLU A 51 19.69 -2.74 -5.48
CA GLU A 51 20.29 -4.00 -5.92
C GLU A 51 21.45 -4.47 -5.04
N THR A 52 21.95 -3.62 -4.16
CA THR A 52 23.05 -3.91 -3.23
C THR A 52 22.77 -3.36 -1.84
N ILE A 53 23.54 -3.82 -0.85
CA ILE A 53 23.47 -3.33 0.54
C ILE A 53 23.83 -1.85 0.61
N GLU A 54 24.80 -1.41 -0.18
CA GLU A 54 25.24 -0.02 -0.26
C GLU A 54 24.11 0.88 -0.76
N GLN A 55 23.39 0.42 -1.79
CA GLN A 55 22.20 1.13 -2.28
C GLN A 55 21.08 1.17 -1.23
N ILE A 56 20.85 0.08 -0.49
CA ILE A 56 19.90 0.08 0.63
C ILE A 56 20.31 1.11 1.68
N ASN A 57 21.57 1.09 2.14
CA ASN A 57 22.06 2.02 3.16
C ASN A 57 21.95 3.48 2.68
N SER A 58 22.25 3.74 1.40
CA SER A 58 22.10 5.06 0.80
C SER A 58 20.64 5.54 0.82
N ARG A 59 19.67 4.67 0.47
CA ARG A 59 18.23 4.99 0.58
C ARG A 59 17.80 5.22 2.02
N CYS A 60 18.34 4.46 2.96
CA CYS A 60 18.06 4.61 4.39
C CYS A 60 18.51 5.97 4.93
N LEU A 61 19.68 6.47 4.51
CA LEU A 61 20.17 7.80 4.89
C LEU A 61 19.19 8.89 4.43
N VAL A 62 18.76 8.82 3.17
CA VAL A 62 17.80 9.77 2.59
C VAL A 62 16.45 9.70 3.30
N PHE A 63 15.92 8.49 3.49
CA PHE A 63 14.62 8.29 4.13
C PHE A 63 14.63 8.81 5.57
N ASN A 64 15.60 8.40 6.39
CA ASN A 64 15.67 8.80 7.80
C ASN A 64 15.78 10.32 7.94
N ARG A 65 16.67 10.96 7.15
CA ARG A 65 16.82 12.42 7.16
C ARG A 65 15.53 13.12 6.71
N GLY A 66 14.92 12.65 5.63
CA GLY A 66 13.65 13.20 5.15
C GLY A 66 12.53 13.08 6.19
N MET A 67 12.46 11.95 6.89
CA MET A 67 11.46 11.72 7.93
C MET A 67 11.67 12.59 9.18
N GLU A 68 12.90 12.77 9.64
CA GLU A 68 13.22 13.68 10.77
C GLU A 68 12.81 15.12 10.46
N CYS A 69 13.02 15.53 9.22
CA CYS A 69 12.75 16.86 8.72
C CYS A 69 11.26 17.13 8.54
N VAL A 70 10.53 16.17 7.97
CA VAL A 70 9.06 16.18 7.93
C VAL A 70 8.52 16.23 9.36
N GLN A 71 9.04 15.40 10.27
CA GLN A 71 8.60 15.39 11.67
C GLN A 71 8.79 16.77 12.32
N ARG A 72 9.93 17.42 12.11
CA ARG A 72 10.16 18.78 12.62
C ARG A 72 9.17 19.80 12.05
N TYR A 73 8.88 19.74 10.75
CA TYR A 73 7.88 20.62 10.15
C TYR A 73 6.49 20.36 10.74
N LEU A 74 6.10 19.10 10.87
CA LEU A 74 4.85 18.73 11.52
C LEU A 74 4.81 19.29 12.95
N ASP A 75 5.91 19.17 13.68
CA ASP A 75 6.02 19.58 15.08
C ASP A 75 5.88 21.09 15.30
N VAL A 76 6.25 21.90 14.32
CA VAL A 76 6.17 23.36 14.38
C VAL A 76 4.89 23.89 13.73
N CYS A 77 4.49 23.32 12.59
CA CYS A 77 3.55 23.97 11.66
C CYS A 77 2.16 23.31 11.55
N VAL A 78 1.98 22.11 12.08
CA VAL A 78 0.72 21.34 11.93
C VAL A 78 0.09 21.13 13.31
N ASP A 79 -1.24 21.09 13.41
CA ASP A 79 -1.89 20.83 14.70
C ASP A 79 -1.74 19.36 15.12
N SER A 80 -1.64 19.10 16.43
CA SER A 80 -1.56 17.77 17.03
C SER A 80 -2.50 16.72 16.41
N LYS A 81 -3.75 17.08 16.10
CA LYS A 81 -4.73 16.16 15.52
C LYS A 81 -4.41 15.82 14.06
N GLU A 82 -3.97 16.81 13.28
CA GLU A 82 -3.60 16.65 11.88
C GLU A 82 -2.28 15.88 11.76
N ARG A 83 -1.32 16.10 12.69
CA ARG A 83 -0.08 15.31 12.76
C ARG A 83 -0.38 13.83 12.91
N LEU A 84 -1.31 13.46 13.78
CA LEU A 84 -1.69 12.07 13.98
C LEU A 84 -2.21 11.42 12.69
N ILE A 85 -3.01 12.15 11.91
CA ILE A 85 -3.49 11.67 10.60
C ILE A 85 -2.29 11.41 9.68
N ILE A 86 -1.39 12.37 9.54
CA ILE A 86 -0.20 12.24 8.68
C ILE A 86 0.69 11.09 9.13
N ASP A 87 0.91 10.92 10.43
CA ASP A 87 1.70 9.83 10.99
C ASP A 87 1.09 8.44 10.70
N ASN A 88 -0.25 8.35 10.73
CA ASN A 88 -0.95 7.12 10.41
C ASN A 88 -0.84 6.74 8.93
N GLU A 89 -0.92 7.73 8.04
CA GLU A 89 -0.80 7.54 6.58
C GLU A 89 0.60 7.02 6.19
N VAL A 90 1.66 7.48 6.87
CA VAL A 90 3.04 7.06 6.58
C VAL A 90 3.48 5.82 7.38
N TYR A 91 2.63 5.27 8.25
CA TYR A 91 2.98 4.18 9.17
C TYR A 91 3.56 2.96 8.45
N GLY A 92 2.88 2.46 7.41
CA GLY A 92 3.33 1.28 6.67
C GLY A 92 4.69 1.46 6.01
N ALA A 93 4.93 2.64 5.43
CA ALA A 93 6.20 3.01 4.84
C ALA A 93 7.32 3.12 5.91
N LYS A 94 7.06 3.81 7.03
CA LYS A 94 7.98 3.86 8.19
C LYS A 94 8.36 2.45 8.62
N ARG A 95 7.38 1.55 8.76
CA ARG A 95 7.60 0.17 9.21
C ARG A 95 8.41 -0.66 8.21
N LEU A 96 8.18 -0.51 6.91
CA LEU A 96 9.00 -1.16 5.89
C LEU A 96 10.46 -0.70 5.99
N TYR A 97 10.69 0.61 6.10
CA TYR A 97 12.04 1.17 6.21
C TYR A 97 12.72 0.81 7.53
N GLU A 98 11.99 0.63 8.63
CA GLU A 98 12.56 0.08 9.86
C GLU A 98 13.19 -1.30 9.63
N PHE A 99 12.48 -2.22 8.95
CA PHE A 99 13.05 -3.50 8.58
C PHE A 99 14.20 -3.36 7.58
N LEU A 100 13.97 -2.63 6.49
CA LEU A 100 14.95 -2.49 5.41
C LEU A 100 16.26 -1.84 5.88
N CYS A 101 16.21 -0.93 6.85
CA CYS A 101 17.37 -0.18 7.31
C CYS A 101 18.04 -0.77 8.55
N ARG A 102 17.33 -1.53 9.38
CA ARG A 102 17.85 -2.01 10.67
C ARG A 102 18.00 -3.54 10.76
N ASP A 103 17.32 -4.30 9.90
CA ASP A 103 17.37 -5.76 9.92
C ASP A 103 18.22 -6.31 8.77
N ARG A 104 19.41 -6.84 9.10
CA ARG A 104 20.32 -7.45 8.12
C ARG A 104 19.76 -8.71 7.45
N GLY A 105 18.95 -9.49 8.16
CA GLY A 105 18.29 -10.67 7.59
C GLY A 105 17.25 -10.25 6.56
N PHE A 106 16.47 -9.21 6.87
CA PHE A 106 15.51 -8.64 5.93
C PHE A 106 16.18 -8.05 4.68
N GLN A 107 17.31 -7.36 4.84
CA GLN A 107 18.08 -6.85 3.70
C GLN A 107 18.52 -7.98 2.75
N GLN A 108 19.01 -9.09 3.29
CA GLN A 108 19.42 -10.24 2.50
C GLN A 108 18.23 -10.90 1.79
N GLU A 109 17.12 -11.10 2.50
CA GLU A 109 15.87 -11.63 1.93
C GLU A 109 15.35 -10.71 0.81
N PHE A 110 15.37 -9.40 1.01
CA PHE A 110 14.99 -8.41 0.01
C PHE A 110 15.86 -8.52 -1.26
N LEU A 111 17.18 -8.56 -1.08
CA LEU A 111 18.12 -8.69 -2.21
C LEU A 111 18.02 -10.04 -2.91
N TRP A 112 17.67 -11.11 -2.19
CA TRP A 112 17.39 -12.43 -2.77
C TRP A 112 16.19 -12.39 -3.71
N HIS A 113 15.16 -11.59 -3.38
CA HIS A 113 13.94 -11.45 -4.16
C HIS A 113 13.93 -10.27 -5.14
N LYS A 114 15.02 -9.49 -5.24
CA LYS A 114 15.07 -8.23 -6.02
C LYS A 114 14.66 -8.37 -7.48
N GLY A 115 15.04 -9.48 -8.13
CA GLY A 115 14.71 -9.74 -9.54
C GLY A 115 13.20 -9.83 -9.78
N CYS A 116 12.44 -10.33 -8.81
CA CYS A 116 10.99 -10.39 -8.93
C CYS A 116 10.36 -9.00 -8.97
N PHE A 117 10.82 -8.05 -8.15
CA PHE A 117 10.30 -6.68 -8.19
C PHE A 117 10.48 -6.04 -9.57
N GLN A 118 11.61 -6.27 -10.24
CA GLN A 118 11.84 -5.77 -11.60
C GLN A 118 10.82 -6.37 -12.60
N LEU A 119 10.53 -7.67 -12.49
CA LEU A 119 9.59 -8.36 -13.37
C LEU A 119 8.14 -7.89 -13.19
N VAL A 120 7.74 -7.57 -11.96
CA VAL A 120 6.34 -7.26 -11.64
C VAL A 120 6.06 -5.80 -11.32
N HIS A 121 7.04 -4.90 -11.41
CA HIS A 121 6.89 -3.49 -10.98
C HIS A 121 5.63 -2.81 -11.54
N ARG A 122 5.29 -3.05 -12.81
CA ARG A 122 4.08 -2.50 -13.44
C ARG A 122 2.79 -3.08 -12.87
N ASP A 123 2.78 -4.37 -12.56
CA ASP A 123 1.62 -5.02 -11.94
C ASP A 123 1.43 -4.49 -10.52
N LEU A 124 2.52 -4.32 -9.76
CA LEU A 124 2.47 -3.75 -8.41
C LEU A 124 1.93 -2.32 -8.42
N ASP A 125 2.40 -1.49 -9.36
CA ASP A 125 1.87 -0.13 -9.55
C ASP A 125 0.37 -0.15 -9.88
N SER A 126 -0.07 -1.06 -10.76
CA SER A 126 -1.50 -1.24 -11.06
C SER A 126 -2.32 -1.67 -9.83
N CYS A 127 -1.82 -2.64 -9.05
CA CYS A 127 -2.45 -3.08 -7.81
C CYS A 127 -2.57 -1.92 -6.80
N SER A 128 -1.49 -1.14 -6.63
CA SER A 128 -1.46 0.01 -5.71
C SER A 128 -2.42 1.11 -6.15
N LYS A 129 -2.48 1.44 -7.44
CA LYS A 129 -3.44 2.42 -7.99
C LYS A 129 -4.88 2.00 -7.75
N ARG A 130 -5.19 0.73 -7.96
CA ARG A 130 -6.54 0.19 -7.69
C ARG A 130 -6.89 0.27 -6.20
N PHE A 131 -5.95 -0.08 -5.32
CA PHE A 131 -6.13 0.04 -3.88
C PHE A 131 -6.43 1.48 -3.47
N VAL A 132 -5.60 2.43 -3.91
CA VAL A 132 -5.78 3.87 -3.63
C VAL A 132 -7.11 4.39 -4.19
N SER A 133 -7.56 3.93 -5.37
CA SER A 133 -8.88 4.30 -5.91
C SER A 133 -10.01 3.87 -4.99
N ILE A 134 -9.97 2.63 -4.49
CA ILE A 134 -10.97 2.11 -3.56
C ILE A 134 -10.99 2.94 -2.27
N LEU A 135 -9.81 3.25 -1.70
CA LEU A 135 -9.75 4.09 -0.50
C LEU A 135 -10.40 5.46 -0.73
N LYS A 136 -10.07 6.13 -1.85
CA LYS A 136 -10.64 7.44 -2.21
C LYS A 136 -12.16 7.37 -2.39
N GLU A 137 -12.66 6.32 -3.05
CA GLU A 137 -14.10 6.11 -3.23
C GLU A 137 -14.79 5.91 -1.87
N GLU A 138 -14.24 5.06 -0.99
CA GLU A 138 -14.80 4.84 0.34
C GLU A 138 -14.74 6.08 1.25
N MET A 139 -13.73 6.95 1.09
CA MET A 139 -13.64 8.21 1.83
C MET A 139 -14.59 9.31 1.32
N THR A 140 -14.96 9.27 0.03
CA THR A 140 -15.83 10.28 -0.59
C THR A 140 -17.32 9.95 -0.53
N LYS A 141 -17.67 8.71 -0.16
CA LYS A 141 -19.07 8.32 0.07
C LYS A 141 -19.71 9.17 1.16
N THR A 142 -20.67 10.00 0.77
CA THR A 142 -21.49 10.81 1.68
C THR A 142 -22.58 10.00 2.40
N THR A 143 -22.72 8.71 2.06
CA THR A 143 -23.71 7.83 2.68
C THR A 143 -23.37 7.61 4.15
N LYS A 144 -24.37 7.64 5.05
CA LYS A 144 -24.21 7.28 6.47
C LYS A 144 -23.92 5.78 6.64
N GLN A 145 -22.83 5.27 6.07
CA GLN A 145 -22.31 3.96 6.45
C GLN A 145 -21.80 4.04 7.89
N SER A 146 -22.02 2.97 8.64
CA SER A 146 -21.42 2.89 9.97
C SER A 146 -19.90 2.87 9.85
N PHE A 147 -19.21 3.42 10.84
CA PHE A 147 -17.75 3.36 10.93
C PHE A 147 -17.22 1.91 10.78
N ASN A 148 -17.95 0.93 11.35
CA ASN A 148 -17.60 -0.48 11.24
C ASN A 148 -17.67 -1.01 9.81
N GLN A 149 -18.64 -0.56 9.01
CA GLN A 149 -18.77 -0.97 7.62
C GLN A 149 -17.64 -0.39 6.77
N GLN A 150 -17.31 0.89 6.96
CA GLN A 150 -16.20 1.53 6.27
C GLN A 150 -14.86 0.86 6.63
N TYR A 151 -14.67 0.54 7.92
CA TYR A 151 -13.52 -0.24 8.40
C TYR A 151 -13.40 -1.60 7.71
N MET A 152 -14.50 -2.34 7.58
CA MET A 152 -14.52 -3.62 6.85
C MET A 152 -14.16 -3.44 5.36
N HIS A 153 -14.67 -2.40 4.70
CA HIS A 153 -14.32 -2.10 3.31
C HIS A 153 -12.83 -1.84 3.14
N PHE A 154 -12.22 -1.07 4.06
CA PHE A 154 -10.77 -0.84 4.06
C PHE A 154 -9.98 -2.15 4.26
N CYS A 155 -10.36 -2.99 5.22
CA CYS A 155 -9.71 -4.29 5.41
C CYS A 155 -9.82 -5.19 4.18
N CYS A 156 -10.98 -5.24 3.51
CA CYS A 156 -11.11 -6.03 2.29
C CYS A 156 -10.36 -5.43 1.09
N ALA A 157 -10.26 -4.10 1.00
CA ALA A 157 -9.43 -3.45 0.00
C ALA A 157 -7.94 -3.81 0.19
N ARG A 158 -7.47 -3.82 1.44
CA ARG A 158 -6.12 -4.26 1.82
C ARG A 158 -5.87 -5.71 1.42
N TYR A 159 -6.77 -6.62 1.79
CA TYR A 159 -6.68 -8.03 1.38
C TYR A 159 -6.66 -8.20 -0.15
N ALA A 160 -7.49 -7.46 -0.87
CA ALA A 160 -7.51 -7.50 -2.33
C ALA A 160 -6.19 -7.00 -2.94
N TYR A 161 -5.60 -5.95 -2.37
CA TYR A 161 -4.28 -5.44 -2.76
C TYR A 161 -3.19 -6.48 -2.55
N GLU A 162 -3.11 -7.07 -1.36
CA GLU A 162 -2.13 -8.11 -1.03
C GLU A 162 -2.23 -9.32 -1.99
N ASN A 163 -3.44 -9.78 -2.29
CA ASN A 163 -3.65 -10.88 -3.21
C ASN A 163 -3.37 -10.50 -4.66
N CYS A 164 -3.65 -9.26 -5.08
CA CYS A 164 -3.27 -8.75 -6.40
C CYS A 164 -1.75 -8.83 -6.59
N VAL A 165 -0.99 -8.39 -5.58
CA VAL A 165 0.48 -8.46 -5.57
C VAL A 165 0.97 -9.92 -5.59
N TYR A 166 0.43 -10.76 -4.71
CA TYR A 166 0.79 -12.18 -4.65
C TYR A 166 0.54 -12.89 -5.98
N ASN A 167 -0.64 -12.70 -6.58
CA ASN A 167 -1.02 -13.36 -7.84
C ASN A 167 -0.15 -12.87 -9.00
N SER A 168 0.12 -11.57 -9.08
CA SER A 168 1.02 -11.00 -10.09
C SER A 168 2.41 -11.63 -10.04
N ALA A 169 2.95 -11.81 -8.82
CA ALA A 169 4.24 -12.46 -8.60
C ALA A 169 4.19 -13.98 -8.82
N ARG A 170 3.12 -14.65 -8.43
CA ARG A 170 2.98 -16.11 -8.53
C ARG A 170 3.15 -16.65 -9.95
N TYR A 171 2.72 -15.89 -10.97
CA TYR A 171 2.82 -16.31 -12.37
C TYR A 171 4.15 -15.95 -13.03
N LYS A 172 4.96 -15.08 -12.43
CA LYS A 172 6.18 -14.51 -13.02
C LYS A 172 7.46 -14.83 -12.22
N CYS A 173 7.31 -15.26 -10.97
CA CYS A 173 8.41 -15.46 -10.03
C CYS A 173 8.28 -16.80 -9.29
N THR A 174 9.31 -17.15 -8.54
CA THR A 174 9.28 -18.31 -7.62
C THR A 174 8.18 -18.15 -6.55
N PRO A 175 7.62 -19.26 -6.02
CA PRO A 175 6.64 -19.20 -4.93
C PRO A 175 7.09 -18.40 -3.70
N SER A 176 8.35 -18.52 -3.28
CA SER A 176 8.90 -17.76 -2.15
C SER A 176 8.92 -16.25 -2.42
N SER A 177 9.33 -15.83 -3.62
CA SER A 177 9.25 -14.43 -4.04
C SER A 177 7.82 -13.88 -4.02
N ALA A 178 6.83 -14.68 -4.44
CA ALA A 178 5.44 -14.25 -4.40
C ALA A 178 4.95 -14.02 -2.95
N VAL A 179 5.33 -14.91 -2.02
CA VAL A 179 5.05 -14.74 -0.59
C VAL A 179 5.75 -13.51 -0.02
N PHE A 180 7.02 -13.30 -0.37
CA PHE A 180 7.78 -12.14 0.07
C PHE A 180 7.14 -10.82 -0.41
N LEU A 181 6.79 -10.72 -1.69
CA LEU A 181 6.13 -9.52 -2.24
C LEU A 181 4.77 -9.27 -1.59
N ARG A 182 4.00 -10.32 -1.26
CA ARG A 182 2.75 -10.17 -0.50
C ARG A 182 2.99 -9.58 0.89
N ARG A 183 4.04 -10.03 1.59
CA ARG A 183 4.42 -9.48 2.91
C ARG A 183 4.83 -8.01 2.81
N ILE A 184 5.52 -7.62 1.75
CA ILE A 184 5.87 -6.21 1.49
C ILE A 184 4.60 -5.39 1.23
N ALA A 185 3.68 -5.88 0.40
CA ALA A 185 2.39 -5.24 0.17
C ALA A 185 1.62 -5.04 1.48
N LYS A 186 1.54 -6.09 2.31
CA LYS A 186 0.90 -6.04 3.63
C LYS A 186 1.49 -4.95 4.52
N LEU A 187 2.82 -4.87 4.62
CA LEU A 187 3.50 -3.83 5.39
C LEU A 187 3.13 -2.43 4.87
N MET A 188 3.19 -2.23 3.55
CA MET A 188 2.91 -0.93 2.92
C MET A 188 1.45 -0.50 3.06
N SER A 189 0.51 -1.43 3.06
CA SER A 189 -0.93 -1.16 3.21
C SER A 189 -1.41 -1.22 4.67
N THR A 190 -0.49 -1.33 5.63
CA THR A 190 -0.84 -1.25 7.05
C THR A 190 -0.84 0.21 7.47
N GLU A 191 -1.99 0.67 7.97
CA GLU A 191 -2.09 1.89 8.77
C GLU A 191 -2.27 1.52 10.23
N GLN A 192 -1.92 2.43 11.14
CA GLN A 192 -2.03 2.18 12.59
C GLN A 192 -3.46 1.82 13.02
N HIS A 193 -4.48 2.38 12.35
CA HIS A 193 -5.88 2.05 12.62
C HIS A 193 -6.30 0.66 12.10
N PHE A 194 -5.58 0.11 11.12
CA PHE A 194 -5.89 -1.15 10.43
C PHE A 194 -5.11 -2.36 10.97
N LEU A 195 -4.41 -2.23 12.09
CA LEU A 195 -3.63 -3.33 12.68
C LEU A 195 -4.45 -4.60 12.97
N ASN A 196 -5.77 -4.48 13.13
CA ASN A 196 -6.66 -5.61 13.39
C ASN A 196 -7.37 -6.18 12.15
N CYS A 197 -7.07 -5.68 10.94
CA CYS A 197 -7.70 -6.16 9.72
C CYS A 197 -7.44 -7.65 9.46
N ASP A 198 -6.32 -8.20 9.92
CA ASP A 198 -5.96 -9.62 9.75
C ASP A 198 -7.08 -10.60 10.18
N LYS A 199 -7.82 -10.25 11.24
CA LYS A 199 -8.95 -11.07 11.72
C LYS A 199 -10.16 -10.98 10.79
N ILE A 200 -10.47 -9.78 10.30
CA ILE A 200 -11.61 -9.53 9.40
C ILE A 200 -11.35 -10.15 8.03
N GLU A 201 -10.13 -10.04 7.53
CA GLU A 201 -9.76 -10.54 6.21
C GLU A 201 -9.98 -12.04 6.06
N ASN A 202 -9.57 -12.81 7.07
CA ASN A 202 -9.72 -14.26 7.07
C ASN A 202 -11.18 -14.71 7.11
N GLU A 203 -12.05 -14.01 7.83
CA GLU A 203 -13.46 -14.39 8.00
C GLU A 203 -14.37 -13.84 6.87
N VAL A 204 -14.12 -12.60 6.43
CA VAL A 204 -15.05 -11.83 5.58
C VAL A 204 -14.54 -11.65 4.16
N CYS A 205 -13.24 -11.36 3.98
CA CYS A 205 -12.70 -10.96 2.68
C CYS A 205 -12.17 -12.16 1.87
N SER A 206 -11.70 -13.20 2.56
CA SER A 206 -11.21 -14.45 1.96
C SER A 206 -12.34 -15.29 1.34
N SER A 207 -13.57 -15.09 1.81
CA SER A 207 -14.78 -15.84 1.46
C SER A 207 -15.51 -15.31 0.22
N GLY A 208 -14.85 -14.46 -0.58
CA GLY A 208 -15.35 -13.96 -1.86
C GLY A 208 -15.61 -15.08 -2.87
N ARG A 209 -16.85 -15.61 -2.88
CA ARG A 209 -17.38 -16.41 -3.98
C ARG A 209 -17.19 -15.63 -5.29
N PRO A 210 -16.76 -16.26 -6.39
CA PRO A 210 -16.94 -15.64 -7.69
C PRO A 210 -18.44 -15.41 -7.85
N VAL A 211 -18.84 -14.14 -8.04
CA VAL A 211 -20.19 -13.82 -8.50
C VAL A 211 -20.27 -14.33 -9.93
N LEU A 212 -20.52 -15.63 -10.07
CA LEU A 212 -21.03 -16.23 -11.28
C LEU A 212 -22.43 -15.65 -11.41
N VAL A 213 -22.54 -14.56 -12.16
CA VAL A 213 -23.83 -14.07 -12.63
C VAL A 213 -24.33 -15.13 -13.61
N LEU A 214 -24.95 -16.18 -13.08
CA LEU A 214 -25.79 -17.07 -13.85
C LEU A 214 -27.06 -16.28 -14.18
N VAL A 215 -26.95 -15.41 -15.18
CA VAL A 215 -28.11 -14.80 -15.83
C VAL A 215 -28.93 -15.93 -16.45
N GLY A 216 -29.93 -16.40 -15.70
CA GLY A 216 -31.28 -16.69 -16.18
C GLY A 216 -31.46 -17.39 -17.54
N TRP A 217 -30.69 -18.44 -17.86
CA TRP A 217 -30.93 -19.22 -19.09
C TRP A 217 -31.80 -20.48 -18.91
N TRP A 218 -32.31 -20.74 -17.72
CA TRP A 218 -33.07 -21.96 -17.41
C TRP A 218 -34.57 -21.75 -17.16
N TRP A 219 -35.14 -20.59 -17.55
CA TRP A 219 -36.58 -20.31 -17.38
C TRP A 219 -37.38 -20.22 -18.68
N TRP A 220 -36.79 -20.56 -19.84
CA TRP A 220 -37.49 -20.48 -21.14
C TRP A 220 -37.77 -21.85 -21.79
N SER A 221 -37.28 -22.97 -21.24
CA SER A 221 -37.58 -24.30 -21.79
C SER A 221 -38.88 -24.93 -21.26
N SER A 222 -39.55 -24.35 -20.26
CA SER A 222 -40.79 -24.93 -19.69
C SER A 222 -42.09 -24.36 -20.27
N VAL A 223 -42.04 -23.34 -21.15
CA VAL A 223 -43.27 -22.79 -21.77
C VAL A 223 -43.53 -23.37 -23.17
N ALA A 224 -42.53 -23.99 -23.82
CA ALA A 224 -42.70 -24.58 -25.16
C ALA A 224 -43.31 -25.99 -25.19
N LEU A 225 -43.44 -26.68 -24.04
CA LEU A 225 -43.95 -28.06 -23.97
C LEU A 225 -45.40 -28.19 -23.46
N LEU A 226 -46.08 -27.09 -23.13
CA LEU A 226 -47.49 -27.09 -22.69
C LEU A 226 -48.48 -26.48 -23.71
N MET A 227 -48.06 -26.26 -24.96
CA MET A 227 -48.92 -25.72 -26.03
C MET A 227 -49.16 -26.68 -27.20
N PHE A 228 -48.77 -27.97 -27.09
CA PHE A 228 -48.97 -28.98 -28.15
C PHE A 228 -49.73 -30.24 -27.71
N SER A 229 -50.63 -30.11 -26.75
CA SER A 229 -51.58 -31.19 -26.43
C SER A 229 -52.92 -30.65 -25.99
N TRP A 230 -53.68 -30.06 -26.93
CA TRP A 230 -55.14 -30.00 -26.79
C TRP A 230 -55.78 -30.90 -27.87
N PRO A 231 -56.50 -31.96 -27.47
CA PRO A 231 -57.24 -32.81 -28.39
C PRO A 231 -58.46 -32.07 -28.94
N THR A 232 -58.65 -32.11 -30.26
CA THR A 232 -59.90 -31.73 -30.92
C THR A 232 -60.97 -32.76 -30.55
N LEU A 233 -61.82 -32.44 -29.57
CA LEU A 233 -63.03 -33.21 -29.30
C LEU A 233 -64.10 -32.78 -30.30
N GLY A 234 -64.30 -33.62 -31.32
CA GLY A 234 -65.42 -33.50 -32.24
C GLY A 234 -66.73 -33.86 -31.56
N THR A 235 -67.76 -33.06 -31.82
CA THR A 235 -69.15 -33.50 -31.66
C THR A 235 -69.77 -33.70 -33.04
N THR A 236 -70.29 -34.91 -33.16
CA THR A 236 -70.96 -35.60 -34.26
C THR A 236 -72.26 -34.94 -34.71
N VAL A 237 -72.59 -35.09 -35.99
CA VAL A 237 -73.98 -35.19 -36.46
C VAL A 237 -74.09 -36.46 -37.30
N SER A 238 -75.07 -37.31 -36.99
CA SER A 238 -75.56 -38.36 -37.87
C SER A 238 -77.06 -38.17 -38.05
N VAL A 239 -77.43 -38.11 -39.35
CA VAL A 239 -78.75 -38.23 -39.99
C VAL A 239 -79.89 -37.35 -39.48
#